data_AF-X6LC96-F1
#
_entry.id   AF-X6LC96-F1
#
_cell.length_a   1.000
_cell.length_b   1.000
_cell.length_c   1.000
_cell.angle_alpha   90.00
_cell.angle_beta   90.00
_cell.angle_gamma   90.00
#
_symmetry.space_group_name_H-M   'P 1'
#
loop_
_entity.id
_entity.type
_entity.pdbx_description
1 polymer ?
#
loop_
_entity_poly.entity_id
_entity_poly.type
_entity_poly.pdbx_seq_one_letter_code
_entity_poly.pdbx_strand_id
1 'polypeptide(L)'
;MNNEKVINHFILFCLNTGLLIKYDEQNKTFHYEKLPICPALNDLKSYSFVYLCDFIFLFGGRNVNTSQKTKSVYKYSMKEKTWSEFKFTLPMEISLSFAILSNDDTNVHIIGGWNARNEIQKMHVTVNVEQLFEKSELLKMARCMIEKERMIENEKNNKYEIELPKKWKEMETQIQIFENKLKELDEEKRMELNKMNWDDIWSIDGEFQKTKKNDLIRMNEIPSTIRTLVLYQLSIK
;
A
#
# COMPACT_ATOMS: atom_id res chain seq x y z
N MET A 1 -27.86 -13.96 24.80
CA MET A 1 -26.57 -14.06 24.08
C MET A 1 -26.87 -13.76 22.62
N ASN A 2 -26.32 -12.69 22.05
CA ASN A 2 -26.45 -12.42 20.63
C ASN A 2 -25.75 -13.55 19.87
N ASN A 3 -26.51 -14.36 19.13
CA ASN A 3 -25.99 -15.35 18.18
C ASN A 3 -25.49 -14.63 16.91
N GLU A 4 -24.58 -13.66 17.06
CA GLU A 4 -23.94 -13.07 15.89
C GLU A 4 -22.98 -14.08 15.30
N LYS A 5 -23.20 -14.37 14.02
CA LYS A 5 -22.39 -15.30 13.24
C LYS A 5 -20.99 -14.71 13.07
N VAL A 6 -20.01 -15.19 13.83
CA VAL A 6 -18.61 -14.76 13.70
C VAL A 6 -17.97 -15.47 12.49
N ILE A 7 -17.67 -14.70 11.44
CA ILE A 7 -16.94 -15.16 10.25
C ILE A 7 -15.56 -14.53 10.23
N ASN A 8 -14.53 -15.37 10.35
CA ASN A 8 -13.14 -14.94 10.21
C ASN A 8 -12.66 -15.08 8.77
N HIS A 9 -11.74 -14.22 8.39
CA HIS A 9 -11.06 -14.26 7.10
C HIS A 9 -9.56 -14.41 7.33
N PHE A 10 -8.96 -15.39 6.67
CA PHE A 10 -7.52 -15.62 6.67
C PHE A 10 -7.00 -15.60 5.24
N ILE A 11 -5.76 -15.16 5.08
CA ILE A 11 -5.10 -15.12 3.78
C ILE A 11 -3.82 -15.93 3.89
N LEU A 12 -3.61 -16.83 2.92
CA LEU A 12 -2.41 -17.62 2.81
C LEU A 12 -1.77 -17.35 1.45
N PHE A 13 -0.54 -16.86 1.48
CA PHE A 13 0.37 -16.91 0.34
C PHE A 13 1.58 -17.76 0.73
N CYS A 14 1.88 -18.79 -0.05
CA CYS A 14 3.07 -19.61 0.10
C CYS A 14 3.37 -20.34 -1.21
N LEU A 15 4.58 -20.18 -1.76
CA LEU A 15 4.96 -20.75 -3.06
C LEU A 15 3.91 -20.41 -4.13
N ASN A 16 3.43 -21.41 -4.86
CA ASN A 16 2.39 -21.32 -5.87
C ASN A 16 0.94 -21.35 -5.30
N THR A 17 0.77 -21.17 -3.99
CA THR A 17 -0.53 -21.27 -3.31
C THR A 17 -0.96 -19.92 -2.75
N GLY A 18 -2.13 -19.46 -3.18
CA GLY A 18 -2.79 -18.24 -2.72
C GLY A 18 -4.22 -18.56 -2.35
N LEU A 19 -4.62 -18.36 -1.09
CA LEU A 19 -5.96 -18.70 -0.61
C LEU A 19 -6.55 -17.55 0.21
N LEU A 20 -7.83 -17.27 -0.02
CA LEU A 20 -8.69 -16.52 0.89
C LEU A 20 -9.59 -17.52 1.60
N ILE A 21 -9.36 -17.73 2.89
CA ILE A 21 -10.04 -18.72 3.71
C ILE A 21 -11.07 -18.00 4.57
N LYS A 22 -12.33 -18.43 4.48
CA LYS A 22 -13.44 -17.99 5.34
C LYS A 22 -13.70 -19.08 6.37
N TYR A 23 -13.67 -18.73 7.64
CA TYR A 23 -13.92 -19.66 8.74
C TYR A 23 -15.15 -19.21 9.54
N ASP A 24 -16.15 -20.07 9.58
CA ASP A 24 -17.35 -19.91 10.39
C ASP A 24 -17.11 -20.58 11.75
N GLU A 25 -16.93 -19.78 12.81
CA GLU A 25 -16.59 -20.30 14.13
C GLU A 25 -17.72 -21.15 14.74
N GLN A 26 -18.96 -20.75 14.47
CA GLN A 26 -20.14 -21.37 15.06
C GLN A 26 -20.35 -22.78 14.47
N ASN A 27 -20.28 -22.89 13.15
CA ASN A 27 -20.46 -24.15 12.46
C ASN A 27 -19.15 -24.96 12.35
N LYS A 28 -18.01 -24.37 12.71
CA LYS A 28 -16.66 -24.95 12.57
C LYS A 28 -16.35 -25.37 11.12
N THR A 29 -16.89 -24.64 10.16
CA THR A 29 -16.71 -24.92 8.73
C THR A 29 -15.80 -23.87 8.11
N PHE A 30 -14.93 -24.29 7.19
CA PHE A 30 -14.16 -23.35 6.37
C PHE A 30 -14.51 -23.51 4.89
N HIS A 31 -14.48 -22.39 4.18
CA HIS A 31 -14.57 -22.31 2.73
C HIS A 31 -13.36 -21.54 2.24
N TYR A 32 -12.85 -21.83 1.04
CA TYR A 32 -11.72 -21.09 0.50
C TYR A 32 -11.93 -20.74 -0.97
N GLU A 33 -11.37 -19.60 -1.35
CA GLU A 33 -11.22 -19.16 -2.73
C GLU A 33 -9.74 -19.13 -3.09
N LYS A 34 -9.40 -19.56 -4.31
CA LYS A 34 -8.04 -19.42 -4.83
C LYS A 34 -7.79 -17.97 -5.24
N LEU A 35 -6.74 -17.38 -4.71
CA LEU A 35 -6.24 -16.08 -5.13
C LEU A 35 -5.21 -16.26 -6.26
N PRO A 36 -5.13 -15.32 -7.21
CA PRO A 36 -4.09 -15.33 -8.22
C PRO A 36 -2.70 -15.24 -7.58
N ILE A 37 -1.74 -15.94 -8.16
CA ILE A 37 -0.35 -15.96 -7.71
C ILE A 37 0.53 -15.24 -8.71
N CYS A 38 1.41 -14.39 -8.19
CA CYS A 38 2.49 -13.81 -8.98
C CYS A 38 3.47 -14.92 -9.39
N PRO A 39 3.77 -15.11 -10.68
CA PRO A 39 4.76 -16.10 -11.12
C PRO A 39 6.13 -15.94 -10.45
N ALA A 40 6.51 -14.72 -10.08
CA ALA A 40 7.76 -14.44 -9.37
C ALA A 40 7.81 -15.06 -7.96
N LEU A 41 6.64 -15.37 -7.36
CA LEU A 41 6.54 -16.00 -6.04
C LEU A 41 6.55 -17.53 -6.10
N ASN A 42 6.45 -18.15 -7.29
CA ASN A 42 6.34 -19.61 -7.42
C ASN A 42 7.46 -20.36 -6.69
N ASP A 43 8.67 -19.83 -6.78
CA ASP A 43 9.86 -20.41 -6.15
C ASP A 43 10.24 -19.70 -4.84
N LEU A 44 9.46 -18.73 -4.35
CA LEU A 44 9.79 -17.96 -3.15
C LEU A 44 8.99 -18.43 -1.94
N LYS A 45 9.69 -18.61 -0.82
CA LYS A 45 9.09 -18.86 0.50
C LYS A 45 9.69 -17.97 1.58
N SER A 46 9.11 -18.00 2.76
CA SER A 46 9.69 -17.38 3.96
C SER A 46 9.89 -15.86 3.82
N TYR A 47 8.99 -15.19 3.11
CA TYR A 47 8.86 -13.73 3.13
C TYR A 47 8.10 -13.28 4.38
N SER A 48 8.38 -12.07 4.84
CA SER A 48 7.52 -11.39 5.81
C SER A 48 6.44 -10.60 5.09
N PHE A 49 5.33 -10.31 5.77
CA PHE A 49 4.22 -9.58 5.17
C PHE A 49 3.59 -8.57 6.11
N VAL A 50 2.95 -7.56 5.55
CA VAL A 50 1.97 -6.72 6.25
C VAL A 50 0.74 -6.56 5.36
N TYR A 51 -0.42 -6.51 5.99
CA TYR A 51 -1.66 -6.11 5.35
C TYR A 51 -1.96 -4.67 5.74
N LEU A 52 -2.12 -3.80 4.75
CA LEU A 52 -2.43 -2.41 4.96
C LEU A 52 -3.45 -1.93 3.93
N CYS A 53 -4.57 -1.42 4.42
CA CYS A 53 -5.70 -0.95 3.62
C CYS A 53 -6.36 -2.05 2.79
N ASP A 54 -5.92 -2.17 1.54
CA ASP A 54 -6.36 -3.18 0.58
C ASP A 54 -5.17 -3.99 0.05
N PHE A 55 -3.96 -3.65 0.49
CA PHE A 55 -2.74 -4.16 -0.08
C PHE A 55 -2.02 -5.10 0.88
N ILE A 56 -1.53 -6.21 0.33
CA ILE A 56 -0.58 -7.09 1.01
C ILE A 56 0.79 -6.78 0.44
N PHE A 57 1.71 -6.42 1.32
CA PHE A 57 3.11 -6.23 0.98
C PHE A 57 3.90 -7.44 1.46
N LEU A 58 4.65 -8.06 0.55
CA LEU A 58 5.58 -9.14 0.85
C LEU A 58 7.01 -8.62 0.73
N PHE A 59 7.84 -8.94 1.72
CA PHE A 59 9.21 -8.46 1.82
C PHE A 59 10.21 -9.61 1.83
N GLY A 60 11.17 -9.57 0.90
CA GLY A 60 12.24 -10.54 0.77
C GLY A 60 11.74 -11.94 0.42
N GLY A 61 12.34 -12.94 1.06
CA GLY A 61 12.07 -14.35 0.85
C GLY A 61 13.32 -15.12 0.43
N ARG A 62 13.15 -16.43 0.28
CA ARG A 62 14.19 -17.36 -0.15
C ARG A 62 13.70 -18.16 -1.35
N ASN A 63 14.50 -18.17 -2.41
CA ASN A 63 14.28 -19.03 -3.54
C ASN A 63 14.52 -20.49 -3.14
N VAL A 64 13.55 -21.37 -3.41
CA VAL A 64 13.60 -22.78 -3.04
C VAL A 64 14.66 -23.53 -3.83
N ASN A 65 14.84 -23.19 -5.11
CA ASN A 65 15.74 -23.89 -6.03
C ASN A 65 17.20 -23.48 -5.80
N THR A 66 17.48 -22.18 -5.70
CA THR A 66 18.85 -21.66 -5.55
C THR A 66 19.28 -21.46 -4.11
N SER A 67 18.34 -21.53 -3.16
CA SER A 67 18.55 -21.14 -1.76
C SER A 67 19.00 -19.70 -1.53
N GLN A 68 19.02 -18.86 -2.58
CA GLN A 68 19.35 -17.44 -2.49
C GLN A 68 18.20 -16.67 -1.86
N LYS A 69 18.55 -15.60 -1.16
CA LYS A 69 17.57 -14.71 -0.52
C LYS A 69 17.34 -13.53 -1.41
N THR A 70 16.18 -12.91 -1.29
CA THR A 70 15.80 -11.79 -2.15
C THR A 70 15.71 -10.51 -1.34
N LYS A 71 15.86 -9.40 -2.06
CA LYS A 71 15.57 -8.05 -1.59
C LYS A 71 14.27 -7.49 -2.16
N SER A 72 13.52 -8.32 -2.90
CA SER A 72 12.34 -7.88 -3.64
C SER A 72 11.19 -7.55 -2.69
N VAL A 73 10.36 -6.61 -3.12
CA VAL A 73 9.11 -6.27 -2.45
C VAL A 73 7.98 -6.47 -3.45
N TYR A 74 6.99 -7.27 -3.07
CA TYR A 74 5.81 -7.52 -3.91
C TYR A 74 4.59 -6.92 -3.25
N LYS A 75 3.70 -6.39 -4.08
CA LYS A 75 2.44 -5.78 -3.65
C LYS A 75 1.29 -6.52 -4.31
N TYR A 76 0.26 -6.83 -3.53
CA TYR A 76 -0.97 -7.45 -4.01
C TYR A 76 -2.17 -6.59 -3.61
N SER A 77 -3.04 -6.22 -4.55
CA SER A 77 -4.33 -5.57 -4.24
C SER A 77 -5.41 -6.63 -4.04
N MET A 78 -6.05 -6.62 -2.89
CA MET A 78 -7.18 -7.51 -2.56
C MET A 78 -8.41 -7.18 -3.42
N LYS A 79 -8.69 -5.90 -3.64
CA LYS A 79 -9.82 -5.44 -4.46
C LYS A 79 -9.64 -5.80 -5.93
N GLU A 80 -8.51 -5.44 -6.52
CA GLU A 80 -8.25 -5.66 -7.95
C GLU A 80 -7.80 -7.10 -8.24
N LYS A 81 -7.42 -7.87 -7.21
CA LYS A 81 -6.86 -9.22 -7.30
C LYS A 81 -5.64 -9.28 -8.23
N THR A 82 -4.79 -8.25 -8.19
CA THR A 82 -3.61 -8.14 -9.04
C THR A 82 -2.33 -8.01 -8.23
N TRP A 83 -1.27 -8.58 -8.77
CA TRP A 83 0.09 -8.44 -8.26
C TRP A 83 0.84 -7.37 -9.04
N SER A 84 1.64 -6.58 -8.33
CA SER A 84 2.66 -5.71 -8.92
C SER A 84 3.98 -5.88 -8.17
N GLU A 85 5.07 -5.93 -8.93
CA GLU A 85 6.41 -5.83 -8.35
C GLU A 85 6.68 -4.38 -7.99
N PHE A 86 7.17 -4.17 -6.77
CA PHE A 86 7.48 -2.84 -6.31
C PHE A 86 8.88 -2.44 -6.79
N LYS A 87 9.02 -1.23 -7.35
CA LYS A 87 10.31 -0.76 -7.89
C LYS A 87 11.38 -0.59 -6.81
N PHE A 88 10.95 -0.34 -5.58
CA PHE A 88 11.86 -0.29 -4.44
C PHE A 88 12.26 -1.70 -4.00
N THR A 89 13.54 -1.86 -3.71
CA THR A 89 14.08 -3.11 -3.16
C THR A 89 14.64 -2.83 -1.78
N LEU A 90 14.60 -3.83 -0.91
CA LEU A 90 15.21 -3.77 0.40
C LEU A 90 16.72 -3.53 0.28
N PRO A 91 17.33 -2.82 1.24
CA PRO A 91 18.78 -2.59 1.25
C PRO A 91 19.58 -3.87 1.53
N MET A 92 18.90 -4.99 1.82
CA MET A 92 19.51 -6.28 2.11
C MET A 92 18.66 -7.42 1.57
N GLU A 93 19.31 -8.55 1.30
CA GLU A 93 18.64 -9.82 1.11
C GLU A 93 18.22 -10.40 2.46
N ILE A 94 16.96 -10.80 2.57
CA ILE A 94 16.39 -11.24 3.85
C ILE A 94 15.36 -12.35 3.64
N SER A 95 15.32 -13.30 4.57
CA SER A 95 14.29 -14.35 4.62
C SER A 95 14.04 -14.75 6.05
N LEU A 96 12.87 -15.36 6.33
CA LEU A 96 12.42 -15.72 7.68
C LEU A 96 12.41 -14.50 8.63
N SER A 97 12.23 -13.31 8.08
CA SER A 97 12.01 -12.09 8.84
C SER A 97 10.57 -12.00 9.34
N PHE A 98 10.36 -11.06 10.24
CA PHE A 98 9.04 -10.62 10.66
C PHE A 98 8.81 -9.19 10.19
N ALA A 99 7.59 -8.85 9.77
CA ALA A 99 7.21 -7.49 9.39
C ALA A 99 6.01 -7.05 10.21
N ILE A 100 6.03 -5.79 10.68
CA ILE A 100 4.98 -5.22 11.52
C ILE A 100 4.83 -3.73 11.25
N LEU A 101 3.61 -3.21 11.38
CA LEU A 101 3.35 -1.77 11.32
C LEU A 101 3.70 -1.11 12.67
N SER A 102 4.20 0.11 12.63
CA SER A 102 4.34 0.95 13.82
C SER A 102 2.97 1.28 14.41
N ASN A 103 2.91 1.65 15.70
CA ASN A 103 1.66 1.99 16.39
C ASN A 103 0.87 3.14 15.74
N ASP A 104 1.56 3.99 15.00
CA ASP A 104 0.98 5.11 14.26
C ASP A 104 0.74 4.80 12.78
N ASP A 105 0.95 3.55 12.34
CA ASP A 105 0.80 3.08 10.97
C ASP A 105 1.64 3.87 9.93
N THR A 106 2.67 4.60 10.38
CA THR A 106 3.53 5.41 9.49
C THR A 106 4.69 4.63 8.91
N ASN A 107 5.10 3.55 9.57
CA ASN A 107 6.28 2.78 9.21
C ASN A 107 6.01 1.27 9.26
N VAL A 108 6.61 0.55 8.31
CA VAL A 108 6.75 -0.90 8.36
C VAL A 108 8.14 -1.24 8.88
N HIS A 109 8.18 -2.00 9.96
CA HIS A 109 9.40 -2.53 10.56
C HIS A 109 9.62 -3.96 10.12
N ILE A 110 10.79 -4.25 9.54
CA ILE A 110 11.22 -5.59 9.13
C ILE A 110 12.39 -5.98 10.04
N ILE A 111 12.16 -7.00 10.87
CA ILE A 111 13.03 -7.37 11.98
C ILE A 111 13.44 -8.83 11.89
N GLY A 112 14.71 -9.10 12.20
CA GLY A 112 15.25 -10.46 12.33
C GLY A 112 15.39 -11.20 10.99
N GLY A 113 15.34 -12.52 11.05
CA GLY A 113 15.56 -13.38 9.88
C GLY A 113 17.04 -13.63 9.58
N TRP A 114 17.31 -14.07 8.35
CA TRP A 114 18.61 -14.53 7.89
C TRP A 114 19.09 -13.68 6.72
N ASN A 115 20.37 -13.30 6.74
CA ASN A 115 21.00 -12.53 5.66
C ASN A 115 21.52 -13.44 4.52
N ALA A 116 22.05 -12.83 3.46
CA ALA A 116 22.66 -13.53 2.31
C ALA A 116 23.61 -14.68 2.72
N ARG A 117 24.44 -14.43 3.75
CA ARG A 117 25.45 -15.35 4.29
C ARG A 117 24.90 -16.43 5.23
N ASN A 118 23.58 -16.52 5.40
CA ASN A 118 22.94 -17.39 6.40
C ASN A 118 23.39 -17.07 7.83
N GLU A 119 23.60 -15.80 8.15
CA GLU A 119 23.78 -15.33 9.52
C GLU A 119 22.49 -14.66 10.00
N ILE A 120 22.31 -14.58 11.32
CA ILE A 120 21.22 -13.81 11.91
C ILE A 120 21.31 -12.37 11.42
N GLN A 121 20.22 -11.86 10.86
CA GLN A 121 20.13 -10.50 10.39
C GLN A 121 20.14 -9.53 11.59
N LYS A 122 21.21 -8.74 11.69
CA LYS A 122 21.38 -7.73 12.75
C LYS A 122 20.74 -6.39 12.39
N MET A 123 20.52 -6.14 11.10
CA MET A 123 19.94 -4.87 10.64
C MET A 123 18.42 -4.93 10.72
N HIS A 124 17.85 -3.96 11.41
CA HIS A 124 16.41 -3.66 11.40
C HIS A 124 16.14 -2.66 10.28
N VAL A 125 15.21 -2.99 9.38
CA VAL A 125 14.80 -2.07 8.30
C VAL A 125 13.48 -1.43 8.68
N THR A 126 13.41 -0.11 8.51
CA THR A 126 12.18 0.65 8.62
C THR A 126 11.87 1.25 7.25
N VAL A 127 10.67 1.01 6.74
CA VAL A 127 10.17 1.57 5.49
C VAL A 127 9.00 2.47 5.82
N ASN A 128 9.07 3.75 5.42
CA ASN A 128 7.92 4.64 5.55
C ASN A 128 6.80 4.17 4.63
N VAL A 129 5.59 4.10 5.16
CA VAL A 129 4.43 3.54 4.46
C VAL A 129 4.11 4.30 3.17
N GLU A 130 4.28 5.63 3.12
CA GLU A 130 4.07 6.41 1.89
C GLU A 130 4.96 5.92 0.74
N GLN A 131 6.16 5.40 1.05
CA GLN A 131 7.08 4.87 0.07
C GLN A 131 6.64 3.53 -0.51
N LEU A 132 5.63 2.86 0.06
CA LEU A 132 5.10 1.59 -0.44
C LEU A 132 3.97 1.79 -1.47
N PHE A 133 3.47 3.02 -1.63
CA PHE A 133 2.38 3.34 -2.53
C PHE A 133 2.87 4.15 -3.72
N GLU A 134 2.27 3.91 -4.88
CA GLU A 134 2.42 4.82 -6.01
C GLU A 134 1.68 6.12 -5.74
N LYS A 135 2.09 7.21 -6.40
CA LYS A 135 1.47 8.54 -6.19
C LYS A 135 -0.04 8.53 -6.41
N SER A 136 -0.53 7.74 -7.37
CA SER A 136 -1.95 7.53 -7.66
C SER A 136 -2.69 6.73 -6.59
N GLU A 137 -1.98 5.96 -5.77
CA GLU A 137 -2.55 5.11 -4.71
C GLU A 137 -2.51 5.77 -3.34
N LEU A 138 -1.69 6.81 -3.15
CA LEU A 138 -1.58 7.53 -1.89
C LEU A 138 -2.93 8.08 -1.39
N LEU A 139 -3.83 8.47 -2.30
CA LEU A 139 -5.18 8.90 -1.91
C LEU A 139 -6.02 7.74 -1.36
N LYS A 140 -5.86 6.52 -1.92
CA LYS A 140 -6.51 5.31 -1.39
C LYS A 140 -5.97 4.98 0.00
N MET A 141 -4.66 5.11 0.20
CA MET A 141 -4.01 4.97 1.51
C MET A 141 -4.60 5.96 2.52
N ALA A 142 -4.65 7.25 2.20
CA ALA A 142 -5.19 8.28 3.09
C ALA A 142 -6.65 8.00 3.49
N ARG A 143 -7.52 7.68 2.52
CA ARG A 143 -8.92 7.31 2.79
C ARG A 143 -9.05 6.10 3.72
N CYS A 144 -8.21 5.09 3.52
CA CYS A 144 -8.22 3.90 4.36
C CYS A 144 -7.80 4.19 5.80
N MET A 145 -6.74 5.00 6.01
CA MET A 145 -6.28 5.34 7.36
C MET A 145 -7.39 6.06 8.15
N ILE A 146 -8.13 6.94 7.47
CA ILE A 146 -9.30 7.63 8.02
C ILE A 146 -10.40 6.63 8.41
N GLU A 147 -10.72 5.68 7.54
CA GLU A 147 -11.77 4.69 7.82
C GLU A 147 -11.39 3.77 8.99
N LYS A 148 -10.12 3.39 9.10
CA LYS A 148 -9.59 2.62 10.23
C LYS A 148 -9.76 3.40 11.54
N GLU A 149 -9.44 4.70 11.55
CA GLU A 149 -9.65 5.55 12.73
C GLU A 149 -11.13 5.64 13.11
N ARG A 150 -12.04 5.79 12.13
CA ARG A 150 -13.50 5.77 12.36
C ARG A 150 -13.96 4.47 13.00
N MET A 151 -13.48 3.33 12.52
CA MET A 151 -13.82 2.02 13.09
C MET A 151 -13.37 1.89 14.55
N ILE A 152 -12.12 2.26 14.84
CA ILE A 152 -11.57 2.26 16.21
C ILE A 152 -12.37 3.20 17.12
N GLU A 153 -12.77 4.36 16.60
CA GLU A 153 -13.54 5.33 17.37
C GLU A 153 -14.97 4.85 17.62
N ASN A 154 -15.65 4.27 16.63
CA ASN A 154 -16.98 3.68 16.83
C ASN A 154 -16.98 2.55 17.87
N GLU A 155 -15.93 1.75 17.95
CA GLU A 155 -15.74 0.76 19.01
C GLU A 155 -15.56 1.41 20.40
N LYS A 156 -14.93 2.59 20.46
CA LYS A 156 -14.71 3.35 21.71
C LYS A 156 -15.90 4.23 22.11
N ASN A 157 -16.67 4.74 21.14
CA ASN A 157 -17.76 5.72 21.30
C ASN A 157 -19.08 5.12 21.81
N ASN A 158 -19.05 3.87 22.29
CA ASN A 158 -20.00 3.42 23.32
C ASN A 158 -19.81 4.13 24.68
N LYS A 159 -19.03 5.22 24.77
CA LYS A 159 -18.89 5.97 26.03
C LYS A 159 -18.90 7.51 26.04
N TYR A 160 -18.50 8.29 25.03
CA TYR A 160 -18.62 9.77 25.11
C TYR A 160 -18.68 10.44 23.72
N GLU A 161 -19.67 11.30 23.49
CA GLU A 161 -19.75 12.21 22.34
C GLU A 161 -18.81 13.41 22.52
N ILE A 162 -17.77 13.57 21.68
CA ILE A 162 -16.99 14.81 21.61
C ILE A 162 -16.61 15.15 20.15
N GLU A 163 -16.93 16.39 19.75
CA GLU A 163 -16.43 17.34 18.70
C GLU A 163 -15.70 16.93 17.40
N LEU A 164 -15.32 15.68 17.19
CA LEU A 164 -14.67 15.18 15.97
C LEU A 164 -15.45 15.38 14.64
N PRO A 165 -16.80 15.45 14.57
CA PRO A 165 -17.53 15.56 13.31
C PRO A 165 -17.17 16.77 12.42
N LYS A 166 -16.73 17.89 13.00
CA LYS A 166 -16.40 19.10 12.23
C LYS A 166 -15.06 18.97 11.50
N LYS A 167 -14.05 18.42 12.17
CA LYS A 167 -12.68 18.25 11.62
C LYS A 167 -12.65 17.17 10.53
N TRP A 168 -13.45 16.11 10.68
CA TRP A 168 -13.64 15.09 9.64
C TRP A 168 -14.25 15.65 8.36
N LYS A 169 -15.26 16.52 8.47
CA LYS A 169 -15.85 17.20 7.32
C LYS A 169 -14.83 18.07 6.59
N GLU A 170 -13.94 18.73 7.34
CA GLU A 170 -12.85 19.52 6.76
C GLU A 170 -11.85 18.64 6.01
N MET A 171 -11.47 17.49 6.58
CA MET A 171 -10.56 16.55 5.91
C MET A 171 -11.20 15.89 4.68
N GLU A 172 -12.47 15.50 4.74
CA GLU A 172 -13.24 15.03 3.57
C GLU A 172 -13.29 16.11 2.47
N THR A 173 -13.48 17.38 2.87
CA THR A 173 -13.49 18.51 1.92
C THR A 173 -12.12 18.65 1.26
N GLN A 174 -11.02 18.56 2.02
CA GLN A 174 -9.68 18.63 1.43
C GLN A 174 -9.38 17.45 0.49
N ILE A 175 -9.80 16.23 0.84
CA ILE A 175 -9.70 15.06 -0.03
C ILE A 175 -10.50 15.29 -1.31
N GLN A 176 -11.73 15.80 -1.22
CA GLN A 176 -12.57 16.05 -2.39
C GLN A 176 -11.97 17.12 -3.31
N ILE A 177 -11.42 18.20 -2.73
CA ILE A 177 -10.68 19.23 -3.48
C ILE A 177 -9.49 18.60 -4.21
N PHE A 178 -8.75 17.73 -3.53
CA PHE A 178 -7.59 17.07 -4.12
C PHE A 178 -7.97 16.11 -5.25
N GLU A 179 -9.06 15.37 -5.11
CA GLU A 179 -9.59 14.52 -6.19
C GLU A 179 -10.01 15.31 -7.41
N ASN A 180 -10.65 16.47 -7.20
CA ASN A 180 -11.04 17.34 -8.30
C ASN A 180 -9.80 17.88 -9.01
N LYS A 181 -8.77 18.31 -8.27
CA LYS A 181 -7.47 18.72 -8.86
C LYS A 181 -6.80 17.59 -9.65
N LEU A 182 -6.88 16.35 -9.18
CA LEU A 182 -6.34 15.20 -9.91
C LEU A 182 -7.11 14.93 -11.21
N LYS A 183 -8.44 15.07 -11.20
CA LYS A 183 -9.27 14.93 -12.41
C LYS A 183 -9.00 16.04 -13.41
N GLU A 184 -8.96 17.29 -12.95
CA GLU A 184 -8.59 18.45 -13.78
C GLU A 184 -7.22 18.24 -14.44
N LEU A 185 -6.25 17.69 -13.70
CA LEU A 185 -4.92 17.42 -14.23
C LEU A 185 -4.90 16.27 -15.26
N ASP A 186 -5.75 15.24 -15.12
CA ASP A 186 -5.91 14.18 -16.14
C ASP A 186 -6.58 14.74 -17.41
N GLU A 187 -7.59 15.61 -17.25
CA GLU A 187 -8.27 16.28 -18.35
C GLU A 187 -7.36 17.28 -19.08
N GLU A 188 -6.59 18.09 -18.36
CA GLU A 188 -5.61 19.02 -18.91
C GLU A 188 -4.54 18.27 -19.71
N LYS A 189 -4.00 17.17 -19.16
CA LYS A 189 -3.05 16.30 -19.89
C LYS A 189 -3.64 15.74 -21.18
N ARG A 190 -4.88 15.25 -21.15
CA ARG A 190 -5.57 14.78 -22.37
C ARG A 190 -5.75 15.89 -23.39
N MET A 191 -6.10 17.10 -22.95
CA MET A 191 -6.25 18.25 -23.85
C MET A 191 -4.92 18.72 -24.44
N GLU A 192 -3.84 18.77 -23.66
CA GLU A 192 -2.51 19.11 -24.15
C GLU A 192 -2.03 18.09 -25.19
N LEU A 193 -2.21 16.79 -24.92
CA LEU A 193 -1.84 15.73 -25.86
C LEU A 193 -2.62 15.82 -27.18
N ASN A 194 -3.91 16.18 -27.12
CA ASN A 194 -4.77 16.35 -28.29
C ASN A 194 -4.47 17.63 -29.09
N LYS A 195 -3.80 18.63 -28.49
CA LYS A 195 -3.42 19.89 -29.14
C LYS A 195 -2.03 19.83 -29.78
N MET A 196 -1.14 18.98 -29.30
CA MET A 196 0.19 18.81 -29.89
C MET A 196 0.09 18.16 -31.26
N ASN A 197 0.75 18.75 -32.26
CA ASN A 197 0.92 18.09 -33.54
C ASN A 197 1.93 16.94 -33.38
N TRP A 198 1.79 15.88 -34.18
CA TRP A 198 2.71 14.74 -34.12
C TRP A 198 4.17 15.15 -34.38
N ASP A 199 4.37 16.21 -35.17
CA ASP A 199 5.70 16.77 -35.44
C ASP A 199 6.32 17.45 -34.21
N ASP A 200 5.53 18.03 -33.31
CA ASP A 200 6.00 18.71 -32.08
C ASP A 200 6.52 17.70 -31.04
N ILE A 201 5.99 16.46 -31.06
CA ILE A 201 6.42 15.36 -30.19
C ILE A 201 7.85 14.91 -30.56
N TRP A 202 8.19 14.95 -31.84
CA TRP A 202 9.49 14.54 -32.38
C TRP A 202 10.40 15.73 -32.72
N SER A 203 9.94 16.94 -32.45
CA SER A 203 10.68 18.18 -32.68
C SER A 203 11.87 18.32 -31.71
N ILE A 204 12.95 18.93 -32.22
CA ILE A 204 14.15 19.28 -31.44
C ILE A 204 13.98 20.61 -30.68
N ASP A 205 12.87 21.34 -30.89
CA ASP A 205 12.60 22.63 -30.23
C ASP A 205 12.46 22.55 -28.70
N GLY A 206 12.29 21.34 -28.15
CA GLY A 206 12.23 21.09 -26.72
C GLY A 206 10.88 21.44 -26.07
N GLU A 207 9.83 21.76 -26.82
CA GLU A 207 8.50 22.03 -26.25
C GLU A 207 7.97 20.82 -25.48
N PHE A 208 8.09 19.62 -26.06
CA PHE A 208 7.73 18.38 -25.38
C PHE A 208 8.50 18.17 -24.07
N GLN A 209 9.79 18.49 -24.03
CA GLN A 209 10.61 18.37 -22.82
C GLN A 209 10.19 19.37 -21.74
N LYS A 210 9.76 20.57 -22.13
CA LYS A 210 9.25 21.60 -21.22
C LYS A 210 7.92 21.17 -20.59
N THR A 211 6.98 20.66 -21.38
CA THR A 211 5.70 20.13 -20.88
C THR A 211 5.92 18.95 -19.94
N LYS A 212 6.77 18.00 -20.34
CA LYS A 212 7.17 16.85 -19.50
C LYS A 212 7.79 17.29 -18.16
N LYS A 213 8.61 18.35 -18.17
CA LYS A 213 9.23 18.88 -16.95
C LYS A 213 8.20 19.55 -16.03
N ASN A 214 7.26 20.31 -16.58
CA ASN A 214 6.19 20.93 -15.80
C ASN A 214 5.28 19.87 -15.16
N ASP A 215 4.92 18.83 -15.92
CA ASP A 215 4.18 17.68 -15.41
C ASP A 215 4.93 16.96 -14.29
N LEU A 216 6.25 16.80 -14.44
CA LEU A 216 7.09 16.17 -13.42
C LEU A 216 7.13 17.00 -12.13
N ILE A 217 7.21 18.33 -12.24
CA ILE A 217 7.17 19.26 -11.10
C ILE A 217 5.82 19.15 -10.38
N ARG A 218 4.71 19.26 -11.10
CA ARG A 218 3.35 19.10 -10.54
C ARG A 218 3.17 17.73 -9.85
N MET A 219 3.67 16.66 -10.48
CA MET A 219 3.65 15.33 -9.87
C MET A 219 4.51 15.25 -8.59
N ASN A 220 5.54 16.07 -8.44
CA ASN A 220 6.39 16.10 -7.24
C ASN A 220 5.80 16.95 -6.10
N GLU A 221 4.84 17.84 -6.38
CA GLU A 221 4.08 18.59 -5.36
C GLU A 221 2.91 17.77 -4.76
N ILE A 222 2.46 16.73 -5.46
CA ILE A 222 1.43 15.81 -4.97
C ILE A 222 1.86 15.12 -3.65
N PRO A 223 3.06 14.51 -3.55
CA PRO A 223 3.55 13.95 -2.30
C PRO A 223 3.64 14.93 -1.14
N SER A 224 4.00 16.21 -1.35
CA SER A 224 4.07 17.18 -0.25
C SER A 224 2.70 17.58 0.28
N THR A 225 1.69 17.64 -0.59
CA THR A 225 0.30 17.88 -0.21
C THR A 225 -0.29 16.68 0.55
N ILE A 226 0.00 15.47 0.09
CA ILE A 226 -0.41 14.23 0.77
C ILE A 226 0.30 14.11 2.11
N ARG A 227 1.60 14.37 2.16
CA ARG A 227 2.37 14.42 3.40
C ARG A 227 1.81 15.48 4.34
N THR A 228 1.30 16.59 3.84
CA THR A 228 0.60 17.60 4.65
C THR A 228 -0.69 17.02 5.23
N LEU A 229 -1.50 16.31 4.44
CA LEU A 229 -2.71 15.63 4.93
C LEU A 229 -2.39 14.55 5.99
N VAL A 230 -1.34 13.76 5.77
CA VAL A 230 -0.84 12.75 6.72
C VAL A 230 -0.25 13.40 7.99
N LEU A 231 0.50 14.50 7.86
CA LEU A 231 1.01 15.26 9.01
C LEU A 231 -0.11 15.95 9.80
N TYR A 232 -1.15 16.46 9.12
CA TYR A 232 -2.36 16.95 9.75
C TYR A 232 -3.07 15.85 10.54
N GLN A 233 -3.13 14.62 10.01
CA GLN A 233 -3.62 13.45 10.75
C GLN A 233 -2.78 13.17 12.01
N LEU A 234 -1.45 13.25 11.91
CA LEU A 234 -0.56 13.04 13.06
C LEU A 234 -0.74 14.08 14.17
N SER A 235 -1.15 15.31 13.84
CA SER A 235 -1.48 16.35 14.83
C SER A 235 -2.83 16.17 15.55
N ILE A 236 -3.59 15.12 15.20
CA ILE A 236 -4.88 14.77 15.83
C ILE A 236 -4.68 13.81 17.02
N LYS A 237 -3.54 13.12 17.11
CA LYS A 237 -3.15 12.29 18.26
C LYS A 237 -2.54 13.13 19.39
#